data_AF-T0SDH3-F1
#
_entry.id   AF-T0SDH3-F1
#
_cell.length_a   1.000
_cell.length_b   1.000
_cell.length_c   1.000
_cell.angle_alpha   90.00
_cell.angle_beta   90.00
_cell.angle_gamma   90.00
#
_symmetry.space_group_name_H-M   'P 1'
#
loop_
_entity.id
_entity.type
_entity.pdbx_description
1 polymer ?
#
loop_
_entity_poly.entity_id
_entity_poly.type
_entity_poly.pdbx_seq_one_letter_code
_entity_poly.pdbx_strand_id
1 'polypeptide(L)'
;MAKIKEKRKRKISVKIGGSFLAVVVAIELGLFISLYLLIVNTWVREEVDSVVAQGQNHALVLSGDFSAETIEHVVLMEEGSSQTAIVVQDPYGKTLKSSQIINSQMSKHISELRNETKSKTETLHYHWLGDKYIVSKSSIQKMGKF
;
A
#
# COMPACT_ATOMS: atom_id res chain seq x y z
N MET A 1 -3.89 -10.23 -67.21
CA MET A 1 -3.95 -9.03 -66.34
C MET A 1 -4.86 -9.19 -65.10
N ALA A 2 -5.99 -9.93 -65.16
CA ALA A 2 -6.92 -10.07 -64.03
C ALA A 2 -6.32 -10.68 -62.73
N LYS A 3 -5.53 -11.76 -62.83
CA LYS A 3 -4.86 -12.41 -61.67
C LYS A 3 -3.91 -11.49 -60.88
N ILE A 4 -3.24 -10.55 -61.55
CA ILE A 4 -2.32 -9.59 -60.92
C ILE A 4 -3.12 -8.52 -60.14
N LYS A 5 -4.24 -8.08 -60.70
CA LYS A 5 -5.15 -7.10 -60.08
C LYS A 5 -5.82 -7.66 -58.82
N GLU A 6 -6.20 -8.94 -58.84
CA GLU A 6 -6.77 -9.65 -57.68
C GLU A 6 -5.76 -9.86 -56.54
N LYS A 7 -4.52 -10.32 -56.85
CA LYS A 7 -3.43 -10.42 -55.86
C LYS A 7 -3.12 -9.07 -55.21
N ARG A 8 -3.14 -7.98 -55.98
CA ARG A 8 -2.89 -6.62 -55.47
C ARG A 8 -4.02 -6.14 -54.55
N LYS A 9 -5.29 -6.44 -54.87
CA LYS A 9 -6.46 -6.17 -54.00
C LYS A 9 -6.38 -6.93 -52.66
N ARG A 10 -6.02 -8.22 -52.66
CA ARG A 10 -5.85 -9.01 -51.41
C ARG A 10 -4.76 -8.41 -50.50
N LYS A 11 -3.63 -7.96 -51.06
CA LYS A 11 -2.56 -7.30 -50.30
C LYS A 11 -3.00 -5.98 -49.65
N ILE A 12 -3.86 -5.21 -50.30
CA ILE A 12 -4.39 -3.95 -49.78
C ILE A 12 -5.40 -4.23 -48.65
N SER A 13 -6.30 -5.20 -48.86
CA SER A 13 -7.29 -5.62 -47.85
C SER A 13 -6.63 -6.11 -46.56
N VAL A 14 -5.57 -6.91 -46.65
CA VAL A 14 -4.83 -7.42 -45.48
C VAL A 14 -4.13 -6.28 -44.72
N LYS A 15 -3.56 -5.31 -45.43
CA LYS A 15 -2.93 -4.14 -44.79
C LYS A 15 -3.94 -3.27 -44.04
N ILE A 16 -5.09 -3.00 -44.66
CA ILE A 16 -6.16 -2.20 -44.04
C ILE A 16 -6.72 -2.91 -42.82
N GLY A 17 -7.01 -4.22 -42.92
CA GLY A 17 -7.47 -5.02 -41.79
C GLY A 17 -6.44 -5.08 -40.65
N GLY A 18 -5.16 -5.24 -40.97
CA GLY A 18 -4.08 -5.23 -39.98
C GLY A 18 -3.91 -3.87 -39.28
N SER A 19 -4.00 -2.77 -40.03
CA SER A 19 -3.95 -1.42 -39.46
C SER A 19 -5.16 -1.12 -38.57
N PHE A 20 -6.36 -1.52 -38.99
CA PHE A 20 -7.57 -1.39 -38.18
C PHE A 20 -7.44 -2.19 -36.88
N LEU A 21 -7.02 -3.45 -36.98
CA LEU A 21 -6.79 -4.30 -35.81
C LEU A 21 -5.74 -3.69 -34.87
N ALA A 22 -4.64 -3.15 -35.41
CA ALA A 22 -3.60 -2.52 -34.60
C ALA A 22 -4.13 -1.30 -33.83
N VAL A 23 -4.99 -0.47 -34.45
CA VAL A 23 -5.62 0.67 -33.78
C VAL A 23 -6.58 0.19 -32.69
N VAL A 24 -7.42 -0.81 -32.97
CA VAL A 24 -8.34 -1.37 -31.98
C VAL A 24 -7.57 -1.93 -30.78
N VAL A 25 -6.54 -2.75 -31.01
CA VAL A 25 -5.69 -3.31 -29.95
C VAL A 25 -4.99 -2.20 -29.17
N ALA A 26 -4.50 -1.15 -29.83
CA ALA A 26 -3.87 -0.03 -29.13
C ALA A 26 -4.86 0.71 -28.21
N ILE A 27 -6.09 0.93 -28.67
CA ILE A 27 -7.15 1.52 -27.86
C ILE A 27 -7.50 0.60 -26.68
N GLU A 28 -7.70 -0.69 -26.93
CA GLU A 28 -8.01 -1.67 -25.89
C GLU A 28 -6.91 -1.73 -24.82
N LEU A 29 -5.64 -1.80 -25.23
CA LEU A 29 -4.51 -1.76 -24.29
C LEU A 29 -4.49 -0.47 -23.48
N GLY A 30 -4.74 0.68 -24.12
CA GLY A 30 -4.85 1.96 -23.43
C GLY A 30 -5.96 1.97 -22.37
N LEU A 31 -7.13 1.41 -22.71
CA LEU A 31 -8.25 1.25 -21.78
C LEU A 31 -7.92 0.30 -20.63
N PHE A 32 -7.31 -0.85 -20.91
CA PHE A 32 -6.90 -1.81 -19.88
C PHE A 32 -5.85 -1.23 -18.94
N ILE A 33 -4.85 -0.53 -19.45
CA ILE A 33 -3.82 0.12 -18.63
C ILE A 33 -4.46 1.19 -17.74
N SER A 34 -5.35 2.02 -18.31
CA SER A 34 -6.04 3.08 -17.56
C SER A 34 -6.91 2.49 -16.44
N LEU A 35 -7.66 1.43 -16.76
CA LEU A 35 -8.50 0.73 -15.80
C LEU A 35 -7.66 0.06 -14.70
N TYR A 36 -6.56 -0.59 -15.06
CA TYR A 36 -5.64 -1.21 -14.10
C TYR A 36 -5.09 -0.18 -13.12
N LEU A 37 -4.59 0.96 -13.61
CA LEU A 37 -4.06 2.03 -12.77
C LEU A 37 -5.13 2.61 -11.84
N LEU A 38 -6.37 2.77 -12.33
CA LEU A 38 -7.48 3.25 -11.52
C LEU A 38 -7.78 2.27 -10.37
N ILE A 39 -7.95 0.98 -10.67
CA ILE A 39 -8.29 -0.05 -9.68
C ILE A 39 -7.19 -0.15 -8.63
N VAL A 40 -5.92 -0.27 -9.07
CA VAL A 40 -4.79 -0.42 -8.15
C VAL A 40 -4.66 0.80 -7.25
N ASN A 41 -4.78 2.02 -7.78
CA ASN A 41 -4.70 3.22 -6.97
C ASN A 41 -5.84 3.33 -5.94
N THR A 42 -7.05 2.87 -6.29
CA THR A 42 -8.18 2.84 -5.35
C THR A 42 -7.93 1.82 -4.24
N TRP A 43 -7.57 0.59 -4.58
CA TRP A 43 -7.32 -0.47 -3.59
C TRP A 43 -6.14 -0.12 -2.68
N VAL A 44 -5.05 0.40 -3.23
CA VAL A 44 -3.89 0.85 -2.44
C VAL A 44 -4.31 1.95 -1.45
N ARG A 45 -5.16 2.90 -1.88
CA ARG A 45 -5.65 3.96 -1.00
C ARG A 45 -6.53 3.42 0.12
N GLU A 46 -7.44 2.50 -0.21
CA GLU A 46 -8.29 1.85 0.79
C GLU A 46 -7.47 1.07 1.82
N GLU A 47 -6.44 0.35 1.36
CA GLU A 47 -5.53 -0.38 2.25
C GLU A 47 -4.70 0.58 3.12
N VAL A 48 -4.22 1.68 2.54
CA VAL A 48 -3.51 2.74 3.27
C VAL A 48 -4.40 3.34 4.36
N ASP A 49 -5.62 3.72 4.02
CA ASP A 49 -6.57 4.34 4.95
C ASP A 49 -6.95 3.34 6.06
N SER A 50 -7.08 2.05 5.73
CA SER A 50 -7.30 0.96 6.69
C SER A 50 -6.14 0.81 7.69
N VAL A 51 -4.89 0.75 7.21
CA VAL A 51 -3.69 0.65 8.05
C VAL A 51 -3.56 1.86 8.98
N VAL A 52 -3.87 3.06 8.49
CA VAL A 52 -3.87 4.29 9.30
C VAL A 52 -4.95 4.22 10.38
N ALA A 53 -6.19 3.89 10.02
CA ALA A 53 -7.30 3.81 10.96
C ALA A 53 -7.06 2.75 12.06
N GLN A 54 -6.51 1.59 11.68
CA GLN A 54 -6.16 0.53 12.62
C GLN A 54 -5.08 1.00 13.61
N GLY A 55 -4.02 1.65 13.12
CA GLY A 55 -2.98 2.23 13.98
C GLY A 55 -3.52 3.31 14.93
N GLN A 56 -4.42 4.19 14.47
CA GLN A 56 -5.08 5.18 15.32
C GLN A 56 -5.96 4.52 16.40
N ASN A 57 -6.75 3.51 16.04
CA ASN A 57 -7.61 2.80 16.99
C ASN A 57 -6.78 2.12 18.09
N HIS A 58 -5.70 1.44 17.72
CA HIS A 58 -4.77 0.83 18.68
C HIS A 58 -4.10 1.88 19.57
N ALA A 59 -3.67 3.01 19.00
CA ALA A 59 -3.10 4.12 19.78
C ALA A 59 -4.12 4.75 20.73
N LEU A 60 -5.41 4.85 20.35
CA LEU A 60 -6.48 5.37 21.19
C LEU A 60 -6.74 4.45 22.39
N VAL A 61 -6.78 3.13 22.19
CA VAL A 61 -6.91 2.14 23.27
C VAL A 61 -5.74 2.27 24.26
N LEU A 62 -4.51 2.33 23.75
CA LEU A 62 -3.30 2.49 24.56
C LEU A 62 -3.19 3.86 25.24
N SER A 63 -3.89 4.87 24.72
CA SER A 63 -3.99 6.21 25.32
C SER A 63 -4.91 6.22 26.54
N GLY A 64 -5.91 5.33 26.55
CA GLY A 64 -6.84 5.14 27.67
C GLY A 64 -6.23 4.33 28.82
N ASP A 65 -5.53 3.24 28.50
CA ASP A 65 -4.73 2.48 29.47
C ASP A 65 -3.42 1.99 28.83
N PHE A 66 -2.29 2.43 29.39
CA PHE A 66 -0.96 2.02 28.96
C PHE A 66 -0.36 1.01 29.94
N SER A 67 -1.11 -0.06 30.23
CA SER A 67 -0.66 -1.18 31.04
C SER A 67 -0.05 -2.29 30.17
N ALA A 68 0.78 -3.15 30.78
CA ALA A 68 1.38 -4.29 30.07
C ALA A 68 0.30 -5.24 29.49
N GLU A 69 -0.82 -5.40 30.21
CA GLU A 69 -1.97 -6.20 29.79
C GLU A 69 -2.65 -5.61 28.55
N THR A 70 -2.89 -4.29 28.51
CA THR A 70 -3.49 -3.64 27.33
C THR A 70 -2.57 -3.71 26.11
N ILE A 71 -1.25 -3.53 26.30
CA ILE A 71 -0.26 -3.70 25.24
C ILE A 71 -0.30 -5.13 24.70
N GLU A 72 -0.36 -6.12 25.58
CA GLU A 72 -0.45 -7.53 25.17
C GLU A 72 -1.74 -7.81 24.40
N HIS A 73 -2.90 -7.33 24.87
CA HIS A 73 -4.17 -7.49 24.17
C HIS A 73 -4.14 -6.89 22.76
N VAL A 74 -3.68 -5.63 22.63
CA VAL A 74 -3.57 -4.93 21.34
C VAL A 74 -2.64 -5.66 20.37
N VAL A 75 -1.52 -6.20 20.88
CA VAL A 75 -0.59 -6.97 20.05
C VAL A 75 -1.20 -8.31 19.63
N LEU A 76 -1.87 -9.02 20.54
CA LEU A 76 -2.53 -10.30 20.28
C LEU A 76 -3.64 -10.18 19.23
N MET A 77 -4.32 -9.03 19.15
CA MET A 77 -5.33 -8.78 18.10
C MET A 77 -4.75 -8.84 16.69
N GLU A 78 -3.46 -8.57 16.53
CA GLU A 78 -2.75 -8.62 15.25
C GLU A 78 -1.79 -9.82 15.16
N GLU A 79 -1.67 -10.63 16.22
CA GLU A 79 -0.85 -11.85 16.20
C GLU A 79 -1.49 -12.90 15.30
N GLY A 80 -0.71 -13.44 14.37
CA GLY A 80 -1.18 -14.42 13.39
C GLY A 80 -1.94 -13.83 12.20
N SER A 81 -2.14 -12.51 12.15
CA SER A 81 -2.55 -11.82 10.92
C SER A 81 -1.45 -11.96 9.87
N SER A 82 -1.80 -12.37 8.66
CA SER A 82 -0.86 -12.40 7.53
C SER A 82 -0.76 -11.06 6.79
N GLN A 83 -1.61 -10.10 7.16
CA GLN A 83 -1.79 -8.84 6.44
C GLN A 83 -1.11 -7.67 7.16
N THR A 84 -1.16 -7.65 8.49
CA THR A 84 -0.81 -6.48 9.31
C THR A 84 0.13 -6.86 10.44
N ALA A 85 1.00 -5.92 10.79
CA ALA A 85 1.96 -6.07 11.88
C ALA A 85 1.96 -4.82 12.74
N ILE A 86 1.87 -5.00 14.06
CA ILE A 86 1.95 -3.88 15.01
C ILE A 86 3.26 -3.96 15.80
N VAL A 87 3.90 -2.80 15.95
CA VAL A 87 5.11 -2.63 16.75
C VAL A 87 4.86 -1.50 17.73
N VAL A 88 4.88 -1.81 19.02
CA VAL A 88 4.78 -0.80 20.09
C VAL A 88 6.18 -0.44 20.53
N GLN A 89 6.53 0.85 20.47
CA GLN A 89 7.84 1.35 20.87
C GLN A 89 7.73 2.34 22.03
N ASP A 90 8.79 2.42 22.82
CA ASP A 90 8.97 3.51 23.78
C ASP A 90 9.36 4.83 23.08
N PRO A 91 9.39 5.97 23.80
CA PRO A 91 9.80 7.26 23.23
C PRO A 91 11.24 7.31 22.68
N TYR A 92 12.09 6.35 23.05
CA TYR A 92 13.49 6.23 22.59
C TYR A 92 13.63 5.28 21.38
N GLY A 93 12.53 4.68 20.91
CA GLY A 93 12.49 3.76 19.79
C GLY A 93 12.89 2.32 20.15
N LYS A 94 12.89 1.96 21.44
CA LYS A 94 13.02 0.57 21.87
C LYS A 94 11.67 -0.13 21.70
N THR A 95 11.65 -1.25 20.98
CA THR A 95 10.45 -2.08 20.85
C THR A 95 10.07 -2.67 22.21
N LEU A 96 8.85 -2.40 22.65
CA LEU A 96 8.23 -2.96 23.86
C LEU A 96 7.59 -4.31 23.56
N LYS A 97 6.79 -4.39 22.49
CA LYS A 97 6.13 -5.62 22.01
C LYS A 97 5.84 -5.49 20.51
N SER A 98 5.73 -6.63 19.83
CA SER A 98 5.47 -6.72 18.38
C SER A 98 4.64 -7.96 18.11
N SER A 99 3.66 -7.88 17.20
CA SER A 99 2.80 -9.03 16.85
C SER A 99 3.52 -10.07 15.98
N GLN A 100 4.67 -9.72 15.43
CA GLN A 100 5.50 -10.62 14.65
C GLN A 100 6.99 -10.29 14.77
N ILE A 101 7.83 -11.20 14.26
CA ILE A 101 9.28 -10.97 14.18
C ILE A 101 9.57 -9.83 13.19
N ILE A 102 10.21 -8.77 13.68
CA ILE A 102 10.62 -7.62 12.87
C ILE A 102 11.77 -8.04 11.96
N ASN A 103 11.53 -8.04 10.64
CA ASN A 103 12.55 -8.33 9.64
C ASN A 103 13.35 -7.08 9.23
N SER A 104 14.36 -7.25 8.39
CA SER A 104 15.26 -6.17 7.97
C SER A 104 14.56 -5.04 7.21
N GLN A 105 13.54 -5.35 6.40
CA GLN A 105 12.76 -4.35 5.66
C GLN A 105 11.86 -3.54 6.61
N MET A 106 11.18 -4.21 7.55
CA MET A 106 10.39 -3.54 8.59
C MET A 106 11.28 -2.60 9.42
N SER A 107 12.46 -3.07 9.84
CA SER A 107 13.41 -2.28 10.61
C SER A 107 13.86 -1.00 9.88
N LYS A 108 14.05 -1.09 8.56
CA LYS A 108 14.38 0.06 7.71
C LYS A 108 13.26 1.11 7.76
N HIS A 109 12.02 0.72 7.47
CA HIS A 109 10.88 1.65 7.48
C HIS A 109 10.60 2.24 8.88
N ILE A 110 10.72 1.43 9.94
CA ILE A 110 10.60 1.90 11.33
C ILE A 110 11.66 2.99 11.63
N SER A 111 12.89 2.80 11.15
CA SER A 111 13.98 3.76 11.35
C SER A 111 13.78 5.05 10.56
N GLU A 112 13.26 4.96 9.34
CA GLU A 112 12.92 6.12 8.49
C GLU A 112 11.83 6.98 9.15
N LEU A 113 10.75 6.36 9.61
CA LEU A 113 9.65 7.04 10.33
C LEU A 113 10.05 7.65 11.68
N ARG A 114 11.15 7.18 12.29
CA ARG A 114 11.69 7.79 13.50
C ARG A 114 12.42 9.10 13.19
N ASN A 115 13.13 9.15 12.08
CA ASN A 115 13.93 10.31 11.67
C ASN A 115 13.08 11.40 11.01
N GLU A 116 11.85 11.08 10.58
CA GLU A 116 10.89 12.07 10.08
C GLU A 116 10.47 13.03 11.20
N THR A 117 10.95 14.27 11.11
CA THR A 117 10.77 15.34 12.12
C THR A 117 9.36 15.96 12.12
N LYS A 118 8.43 15.46 11.30
CA LYS A 118 7.08 16.03 11.19
C LYS A 118 6.22 15.56 12.37
N SER A 119 6.01 16.49 13.30
CA SER A 119 5.00 16.47 14.36
C SER A 119 3.57 16.54 13.78
N LYS A 120 3.18 15.52 13.02
CA LYS A 120 1.78 15.28 12.70
C LYS A 120 1.42 13.93 13.29
N THR A 121 0.26 13.86 13.92
CA THR A 121 -0.22 12.73 14.71
C THR A 121 -0.26 11.40 13.95
N GLU A 122 -0.15 11.43 12.62
CA GLU A 122 0.24 10.30 11.78
C GLU A 122 1.36 10.66 10.80
N THR A 123 2.44 9.86 10.76
CA THR A 123 3.39 9.83 9.64
C THR A 123 3.14 8.57 8.83
N LEU A 124 2.74 8.75 7.57
CA LEU A 124 2.43 7.69 6.62
C LEU A 124 3.54 7.62 5.57
N HIS A 125 4.18 6.47 5.45
CA HIS A 125 5.22 6.20 4.44
C HIS A 125 4.75 5.05 3.55
N TYR A 126 4.54 5.32 2.25
CA TYR A 126 4.16 4.29 1.28
C TYR A 126 4.58 4.65 -0.16
N HIS A 127 5.18 3.68 -0.84
CA HIS A 127 5.40 3.71 -2.29
C HIS A 127 5.00 2.35 -2.89
N TRP A 128 3.75 2.20 -3.34
CA TRP A 128 3.19 0.89 -3.72
C TRP A 128 3.92 0.15 -4.87
N LEU A 129 4.64 0.87 -5.73
CA LEU A 129 5.44 0.27 -6.81
C LEU A 129 6.76 -0.37 -6.32
N GLY A 130 7.26 0.01 -5.14
CA GLY A 130 8.63 -0.30 -4.69
C GLY A 130 8.76 -0.79 -3.26
N ASP A 131 7.81 -0.45 -2.40
CA ASP A 131 7.81 -0.83 -0.99
C ASP A 131 6.97 -2.09 -0.77
N LYS A 132 7.50 -3.00 0.05
CA LYS A 132 6.79 -4.23 0.43
C LYS A 132 5.74 -3.98 1.52
N TYR A 133 5.82 -2.85 2.22
CA TYR A 133 4.99 -2.54 3.38
C TYR A 133 4.40 -1.14 3.26
N ILE A 134 3.13 -1.02 3.65
CA ILE A 134 2.53 0.27 4.02
C ILE A 134 2.78 0.45 5.50
N VAL A 135 3.31 1.60 5.90
CA VAL A 135 3.65 1.84 7.32
C VAL A 135 3.03 3.15 7.80
N SER A 136 2.29 3.04 8.91
CA SER A 136 1.72 4.16 9.65
C SER A 136 2.31 4.20 11.06
N LYS A 137 2.50 5.41 11.59
CA LYS A 137 2.93 5.64 12.97
C LYS A 137 1.94 6.57 13.64
N SER A 138 1.37 6.11 14.75
CA SER A 138 0.40 6.85 15.56
C SER A 138 0.99 7.11 16.95
N SER A 139 0.86 8.33 17.46
CA SER A 139 1.32 8.69 18.80
C SER A 139 0.31 8.29 19.87
N ILE A 140 0.80 7.68 20.95
CA ILE A 140 -0.01 7.34 22.13
C ILE A 140 0.02 8.55 23.05
N GLN A 141 -1.11 9.25 23.17
CA GLN A 141 -1.23 10.42 24.03
C GLN A 141 -1.77 10.00 25.38
N LYS A 142 -1.06 10.34 26.46
CA LYS A 142 -1.65 10.16 27.79
C LYS A 142 -2.76 11.19 27.96
N MET A 143 -4.04 10.76 27.99
CA MET A 143 -5.16 11.67 28.27
C MET A 143 -4.90 12.36 29.61
N GLY A 144 -4.51 13.64 29.58
CA GLY A 144 -4.49 14.52 30.75
C GLY A 144 -3.15 15.00 31.32
N LYS A 145 -2.00 14.99 30.61
CA LYS A 145 -0.86 15.84 31.01
C LYS A 145 -0.11 16.43 29.80
N PHE A 146 -0.23 17.75 29.66
CA PHE A 146 0.71 18.61 28.95
C PHE A 146 2.00 18.77 29.75
#